data_AF-W6QH79-F1
#
_entry.id   AF-W6QH79-F1
#
_cell.length_a   1.000
_cell.length_b   1.000
_cell.length_c   1.000
_cell.angle_alpha   90.00
_cell.angle_beta   90.00
_cell.angle_gamma   90.00
#
_symmetry.space_group_name_H-M   'P 1'
#
loop_
_entity.id
_entity.type
_entity.pdbx_description
1 polymer ?
#
loop_
_entity_poly.entity_id
_entity_poly.type
_entity_poly.pdbx_seq_one_letter_code
_entity_poly.pdbx_strand_id
1 'polypeptide(L)'
;MVREYQQLSRPAIPNILQPEERVEQLKACLQTDFGEAQRVNAEALIRLYESGELGPRQRSDPPVYLIDGQRVDKDSWEDAAKIGIRWCETLDYQQMMSQHEFQANII
;
A
#
# COMPACT_ATOMS: atom_id res chain seq x y z
N MET A 1 -36.32 5.27 33.39
CA MET A 1 -34.92 4.81 33.47
C MET A 1 -34.38 4.65 32.07
N VAL A 2 -33.64 5.64 31.58
CA VAL A 2 -32.95 5.57 30.28
C VAL A 2 -31.56 5.02 30.56
N ARG A 3 -31.24 3.84 30.04
CA ARG A 3 -29.87 3.32 30.10
C ARG A 3 -29.09 3.99 28.98
N GLU A 4 -28.17 4.88 29.35
CA GLU A 4 -27.14 5.38 28.45
C GLU A 4 -26.28 4.20 28.00
N TYR A 5 -26.40 3.84 26.72
CA TYR A 5 -25.37 3.05 26.07
C TYR A 5 -24.17 3.95 25.86
N GLN A 6 -23.24 3.97 26.81
CA GLN A 6 -21.88 4.41 26.53
C GLN A 6 -21.34 3.48 25.44
N GLN A 7 -21.41 3.97 24.21
CA GLN A 7 -20.70 3.45 23.06
C GLN A 7 -19.21 3.48 23.45
N LEU A 8 -18.70 2.36 23.95
CA LEU A 8 -17.26 2.12 24.06
C LEU A 8 -16.72 2.14 22.63
N SER A 9 -16.39 3.34 22.13
CA SER A 9 -15.55 3.50 20.96
C SER A 9 -14.22 2.84 21.31
N ARG A 10 -14.08 1.55 20.98
CA ARG A 10 -12.78 0.90 20.93
C ARG A 10 -11.88 1.85 20.13
N PRO A 11 -10.71 2.27 20.65
CA PRO A 11 -9.78 3.02 19.85
C PRO A 11 -9.54 2.19 18.57
N ALA A 12 -9.79 2.78 17.41
CA ALA A 12 -9.53 2.13 16.15
C ALA A 12 -8.07 1.68 16.19
N ILE A 13 -7.84 0.36 16.17
CA ILE A 13 -6.48 -0.19 16.11
C ILE A 13 -5.87 0.42 14.84
N PRO A 14 -4.76 1.19 14.94
CA PRO A 14 -4.13 1.74 13.75
C PRO A 14 -3.81 0.56 12.82
N ASN A 15 -4.32 0.61 11.59
CA ASN A 15 -3.99 -0.41 10.60
C ASN A 15 -2.55 -0.14 10.13
N ILE A 16 -1.58 -0.70 10.85
CA ILE A 16 -0.16 -0.58 10.53
C ILE A 16 0.20 -1.73 9.59
N LEU A 17 0.58 -1.40 8.37
CA LEU A 17 1.11 -2.37 7.42
C LEU A 17 2.52 -2.78 7.86
N GLN A 18 2.68 -4.05 8.21
CA GLN A 18 3.99 -4.60 8.55
C GLN A 18 4.82 -4.87 7.29
N PRO A 19 6.14 -4.63 7.30
CA PRO A 19 7.02 -4.88 6.15
C PRO A 19 6.92 -6.30 5.61
N GLU A 20 6.90 -7.30 6.49
CA GLU A 20 6.86 -8.72 6.12
C GLU A 20 5.57 -9.06 5.37
N GLU A 21 4.43 -8.60 5.90
CA GLU A 21 3.12 -8.76 5.27
C GLU A 21 3.09 -8.09 3.89
N ARG A 22 3.66 -6.87 3.78
CA ARG A 22 3.68 -6.17 2.51
C ARG A 22 4.56 -6.86 1.47
N VAL A 23 5.71 -7.38 1.90
CA VAL A 23 6.60 -8.15 1.02
C VAL A 23 5.88 -9.38 0.46
N GLU A 24 5.09 -10.09 1.27
CA GLU A 24 4.27 -11.21 0.79
C GLU A 24 3.21 -10.76 -0.22
N GLN A 25 2.48 -9.67 0.05
CA GLN A 25 1.51 -9.11 -0.89
C GLN A 25 2.15 -8.68 -2.22
N LEU A 26 3.35 -8.10 -2.19
CA LEU A 26 4.09 -7.72 -3.39
C LEU A 26 4.57 -8.95 -4.16
N LYS A 27 5.05 -9.99 -3.48
CA LYS A 27 5.42 -11.28 -4.09
C LYS A 27 4.22 -11.96 -4.74
N ALA A 28 3.04 -11.89 -4.12
CA ALA A 28 1.79 -12.37 -4.70
C ALA A 28 1.36 -11.51 -5.91
N CYS A 29 1.48 -10.18 -5.80
CA CYS A 29 1.17 -9.25 -6.89
C CYS A 29 1.99 -9.57 -8.15
N LEU A 30 3.29 -9.89 -8.01
CA LEU A 30 4.18 -10.30 -9.10
C LEU A 30 3.68 -11.52 -9.88
N GLN A 31 2.77 -12.33 -9.35
CA GLN A 31 2.17 -13.47 -10.07
C GLN A 31 1.00 -13.07 -10.99
N THR A 32 0.63 -11.79 -11.02
CA THR A 32 -0.46 -11.26 -11.85
C THR A 32 0.09 -10.49 -13.05
N ASP A 33 -0.69 -10.35 -14.13
CA ASP A 33 -0.28 -9.58 -15.31
C ASP A 33 0.06 -8.11 -14.95
N PHE A 34 -0.69 -7.52 -14.03
CA PHE A 34 -0.41 -6.18 -13.51
C PHE A 34 0.93 -6.13 -12.79
N GLY A 35 1.20 -7.11 -11.92
CA GLY A 35 2.46 -7.18 -11.18
C GLY A 35 3.65 -7.47 -12.08
N GLU A 36 3.51 -8.30 -13.12
CA GLU A 36 4.54 -8.50 -14.14
C GLU A 36 4.83 -7.20 -14.89
N ALA A 37 3.80 -6.45 -15.30
CA ALA A 37 3.97 -5.14 -15.91
C ALA A 37 4.64 -4.12 -14.97
N GLN A 38 4.49 -4.29 -13.66
CA GLN A 38 5.07 -3.45 -12.61
C GLN A 38 6.30 -4.06 -11.92
N ARG A 39 6.86 -5.15 -12.48
CA ARG A 39 7.89 -5.97 -11.82
C ARG A 39 9.05 -5.15 -11.29
N VAL A 40 9.56 -4.21 -12.10
CA VAL A 40 10.69 -3.35 -11.73
C VAL A 40 10.41 -2.52 -10.46
N ASN A 41 9.17 -2.03 -10.29
CA ASN A 41 8.77 -1.24 -9.13
C ASN A 41 8.44 -2.13 -7.92
N ALA A 42 7.74 -3.24 -8.14
CA ALA A 42 7.40 -4.17 -7.07
C ALA A 42 8.65 -4.80 -6.44
N GLU A 43 9.63 -5.23 -7.25
CA GLU A 43 10.91 -5.75 -6.75
C GLU A 43 11.72 -4.68 -6.02
N ALA A 44 11.69 -3.43 -6.48
CA ALA A 44 12.35 -2.33 -5.77
C ALA A 44 11.71 -2.07 -4.40
N LEU A 45 10.37 -2.08 -4.32
CA LEU A 45 9.66 -1.96 -3.05
C LEU A 45 9.97 -3.10 -2.08
N ILE A 46 10.03 -4.33 -2.57
CA ILE A 46 10.44 -5.49 -1.75
C ILE A 46 11.82 -5.23 -1.13
N ARG A 47 12.82 -4.80 -1.94
CA ARG A 47 14.17 -4.47 -1.44
C ARG A 47 14.16 -3.34 -0.41
N LEU A 48 13.31 -2.34 -0.57
CA LEU A 48 13.19 -1.23 0.38
C LEU A 48 12.64 -1.70 1.73
N TYR A 49 11.65 -2.60 1.75
CA TYR A 49 11.13 -3.19 2.98
C TYR A 49 12.12 -4.18 3.61
N GLU A 50 12.71 -5.09 2.82
CA GLU A 50 13.66 -6.10 3.32
C GLU A 50 14.97 -5.49 3.85
N SER A 51 15.39 -4.34 3.31
CA SER A 51 16.55 -3.59 3.82
C SER A 51 16.25 -2.74 5.06
N GLY A 52 14.97 -2.55 5.39
CA GLY A 52 14.53 -1.67 6.47
C GLY A 52 14.52 -0.18 6.13
N GLU A 53 14.81 0.21 4.88
CA GLU A 53 14.67 1.61 4.44
C GLU A 53 13.20 2.05 4.49
N LEU A 54 12.27 1.12 4.25
CA LEU A 54 10.86 1.29 4.56
C LEU A 54 10.51 0.44 5.78
N GLY A 55 10.22 1.11 6.90
CA GLY A 55 9.70 0.47 8.11
C GLY A 55 8.19 0.20 8.04
N PRO A 56 7.57 -0.20 9.16
CA PRO A 56 6.12 -0.33 9.27
C PRO A 56 5.43 0.98 8.91
N ARG A 57 4.36 0.90 8.11
CA ARG A 57 3.68 2.09 7.60
C ARG A 57 2.27 2.24 8.16
N GLN A 58 1.88 3.49 8.40
CA GLN A 58 0.55 3.89 8.86
C GLN A 58 -0.14 4.75 7.81
N ARG A 59 -1.46 4.91 7.93
CA ARG A 59 -2.28 5.64 6.95
C ARG A 59 -1.83 7.08 6.75
N SER A 60 -1.38 7.73 7.82
CA SER A 60 -0.89 9.12 7.78
C SER A 60 0.49 9.27 7.16
N ASP A 61 1.17 8.17 6.84
CA ASP A 61 2.52 8.26 6.28
C ASP A 61 2.49 8.78 4.85
N PRO A 62 3.50 9.59 4.47
CA PRO A 62 3.59 10.10 3.11
C PRO A 62 3.68 8.94 2.10
N PRO A 63 3.11 9.08 0.89
CA PRO A 63 3.23 8.08 -0.17
C PRO A 63 4.68 7.75 -0.52
N VAL A 64 4.91 6.52 -1.02
CA VAL A 64 6.19 6.17 -1.64
C VAL A 64 6.01 6.12 -3.15
N TYR A 65 6.79 6.92 -3.86
CA TYR A 65 6.74 7.00 -5.31
C TYR A 65 7.96 6.30 -5.92
N LEU A 66 7.73 5.52 -6.97
CA LEU A 66 8.81 4.93 -7.78
C LEU A 66 8.58 5.18 -9.27
N ILE A 67 9.70 5.31 -9.99
CA ILE A 67 9.74 5.29 -11.46
C ILE A 67 10.83 4.31 -11.86
N ASP A 68 10.47 3.27 -12.62
CA ASP A 68 11.39 2.23 -13.10
C ASP A 68 12.29 1.66 -11.98
N GLY A 69 11.71 1.44 -10.81
CA GLY A 69 12.37 0.88 -9.62
C GLY A 69 13.19 1.89 -8.81
N GLN A 70 13.24 3.16 -9.21
CA GLN A 70 13.93 4.22 -8.46
C GLN A 70 12.93 5.00 -7.60
N ARG A 71 13.25 5.12 -6.30
CA ARG A 71 12.48 5.97 -5.38
C ARG A 71 12.65 7.44 -5.78
N VAL A 72 11.54 8.18 -5.78
CA VAL A 72 11.52 9.62 -6.06
C VAL A 72 10.77 10.36 -4.95
N ASP A 73 11.17 11.60 -4.70
CA ASP A 73 10.63 12.41 -3.58
C ASP A 73 9.26 13.03 -3.87
N LYS A 74 8.83 13.04 -5.13
CA LYS A 74 7.62 13.73 -5.60
C LYS A 74 6.78 12.83 -6.47
N ASP A 75 5.49 13.15 -6.54
CA ASP A 75 4.58 12.44 -7.42
C ASP A 75 5.03 12.56 -8.88
N SER A 76 5.40 11.41 -9.44
CA SER A 76 5.79 11.26 -10.84
C SER A 76 4.67 11.58 -11.84
N TRP A 77 3.41 11.65 -11.39
CA TRP A 77 2.27 12.02 -12.20
C TRP A 77 2.10 13.53 -12.36
N GLU A 78 2.67 14.34 -11.45
CA GLU A 78 2.64 15.80 -11.53
C GLU A 78 3.78 16.36 -12.39
N ASP A 79 4.87 15.59 -12.55
CA ASP A 79 6.03 15.97 -13.36
C ASP A 79 6.06 15.21 -14.69
N ALA A 80 5.45 15.80 -15.71
CA ALA A 80 5.38 15.23 -17.06
C ALA A 80 6.76 14.98 -17.71
N ALA A 81 7.84 15.58 -17.18
CA ALA A 81 9.19 15.36 -17.69
C ALA A 81 9.75 13.98 -17.31
N LYS A 82 9.20 13.33 -16.27
CA LYS A 82 9.63 12.01 -15.85
C LYS A 82 8.84 10.92 -16.57
N ILE A 83 9.48 10.29 -17.55
CA ILE A 83 8.94 9.19 -18.33
C ILE A 83 9.37 7.87 -17.67
N GLY A 84 8.46 6.89 -17.58
CA GLY A 84 8.76 5.56 -17.04
C GLY A 84 7.53 4.86 -16.46
N ILE A 85 7.71 3.62 -16.01
CA ILE A 85 6.68 2.86 -15.29
C ILE A 85 6.58 3.43 -13.88
N ARG A 86 5.42 3.98 -13.55
CA ARG A 86 5.17 4.68 -12.29
C ARG A 86 4.50 3.77 -11.27
N TRP A 87 4.89 3.92 -10.01
CA TRP A 87 4.23 3.31 -8.86
C TRP A 87 4.00 4.35 -7.77
N CYS A 88 2.84 4.27 -7.12
CA CYS A 88 2.50 5.05 -5.94
C CYS A 88 1.97 4.10 -4.85
N GLU A 89 2.73 3.98 -3.77
CA GLU A 89 2.38 3.14 -2.62
C GLU A 89 1.74 4.00 -1.53
N THR A 90 0.41 3.88 -1.41
CA THR A 90 -0.39 4.47 -0.32
C THR A 90 -1.19 3.39 0.39
N LEU A 91 -1.44 3.57 1.69
CA LEU A 91 -2.30 2.66 2.44
C LEU A 91 -3.79 2.92 2.23
N ASP A 92 -4.16 4.09 1.70
CA ASP A 92 -5.54 4.38 1.30
C ASP A 92 -6.01 3.47 0.15
N TYR A 93 -5.14 3.18 -0.82
CA TYR A 93 -5.50 2.39 -2.00
C TYR A 93 -5.65 0.89 -1.70
N GLN A 94 -4.85 0.36 -0.76
CA GLN A 94 -4.91 -1.06 -0.38
C GLN A 94 -6.25 -1.43 0.26
N GLN A 95 -6.86 -0.51 1.02
CA GLN A 95 -8.15 -0.77 1.67
C GLN A 95 -9.34 -0.69 0.70
N MET A 96 -9.24 0.13 -0.34
CA MET A 96 -10.26 0.15 -1.40
C MET A 96 -10.29 -1.19 -2.15
N MET A 97 -9.11 -1.78 -2.41
CA MET A 97 -9.00 -3.13 -3.01
C MET A 97 -9.52 -4.22 -2.05
N SER A 98 -9.16 -4.16 -0.76
CA SER A 98 -9.65 -5.14 0.23
C SER A 98 -11.17 -5.08 0.45
N GLN A 99 -11.79 -3.91 0.31
CA GLN A 99 -13.25 -3.75 0.39
C GLN A 99 -13.96 -4.33 -0.83
N HIS A 100 -13.35 -4.31 -2.01
CA HIS A 100 -13.93 -4.94 -3.21
C HIS A 100 -13.90 -6.47 -3.13
N GLU A 101 -12.82 -7.07 -2.62
CA GLU A 101 -12.76 -8.53 -2.40
C GLU A 101 -13.76 -9.01 -1.34
N PHE A 102 -14.01 -8.22 -0.29
CA PHE A 102 -14.99 -8.58 0.74
C PHE A 102 -16.43 -8.56 0.22
N GLN A 103 -16.76 -7.68 -0.74
CA GLN A 103 -18.09 -7.66 -1.36
C GLN A 103 -18.29 -8.76 -2.41
N ALA A 104 -17.23 -9.23 -3.07
CA ALA A 104 -17.32 -10.32 -4.05
C ALA A 104 -17.61 -11.69 -3.42
N ASN A 105 -17.34 -11.86 -2.12
CA ASN A 105 -17.57 -13.11 -1.37
C ASN A 105 -18.87 -13.11 -0.54
N ILE A 106 -19.76 -12.14 -0.75
CA ILE A 106 -21.13 -12.14 -0.22
C ILE A 106 -22.10 -12.10 -1.41
N ILE A 107 -22.17 -13.20 -2.17
CA ILE A 107 -23.30 -13.52 -3.06
C ILE A 107 -23.54 -15.03 -3.01
#